data_AF-A0A7C5HXJ9-F1
#
_entry.id   AF-A0A7C5HXJ9-F1
#
_cell.length_a   1.000
_cell.length_b   1.000
_cell.length_c   1.000
_cell.angle_alpha   90.00
_cell.angle_beta   90.00
_cell.angle_gamma   90.00
#
_symmetry.space_group_name_H-M   'P 1'
#
loop_
_entity.id
_entity.type
_entity.pdbx_description
1 polymer ?
#
loop_
_entity_poly.entity_id
_entity_poly.type
_entity_poly.pdbx_seq_one_letter_code
_entity_poly.pdbx_strand_id
1 'polypeptide(L)'
;MQYKVFNGHSDYAFKVYHEQRMGNTSDLKDNYLPLMKKGGVQVEVFQVGGDFAIPHAGIDGRDTLTCLQILESNLAQIRANPDEFYLITDGDQLSTAKDDPRRGIIFSMEGASALAQGPQMLSVFYELGLRSVALTHNPKNVFADGCAELESNGGLSNVGRNLIKKMNELNMMLD
;
A
#
# COMPACT_ATOMS: atom_id res chain seq x y z
N MET A 1 24.43 -11.31 -14.94
CA MET A 1 23.21 -11.61 -14.17
C MET A 1 22.65 -10.30 -13.66
N GLN A 2 21.40 -9.97 -14.00
CA GLN A 2 20.71 -8.84 -13.38
C GLN A 2 20.05 -9.37 -12.11
N TYR A 3 20.37 -8.79 -10.95
CA TYR A 3 19.74 -9.16 -9.68
C TYR A 3 18.25 -8.80 -9.73
N LYS A 4 17.41 -9.65 -9.13
CA LYS A 4 15.99 -9.37 -8.91
C LYS A 4 15.85 -8.65 -7.58
N VAL A 5 15.25 -7.47 -7.61
CA VAL A 5 15.07 -6.61 -6.43
C VAL A 5 13.64 -6.73 -5.92
N PHE A 6 13.49 -6.99 -4.62
CA PHE A 6 12.25 -6.78 -3.89
C PHE A 6 12.34 -5.40 -3.24
N ASN A 7 11.53 -4.44 -3.68
CA ASN A 7 11.44 -3.14 -3.03
C ASN A 7 10.33 -3.18 -1.98
N GLY A 8 10.70 -3.03 -0.71
CA GLY A 8 9.79 -3.17 0.42
C GLY A 8 8.85 -1.98 0.64
N HIS A 9 9.03 -0.87 -0.06
CA HIS A 9 8.23 0.34 0.14
C HIS A 9 8.30 1.30 -1.05
N SER A 10 7.15 1.82 -1.50
CA SER A 10 7.08 2.89 -2.50
C SER A 10 5.78 3.69 -2.46
N ASP A 11 5.88 4.97 -2.83
CA ASP A 11 4.76 5.92 -2.91
C ASP A 11 4.14 6.04 -4.32
N TYR A 12 4.49 5.14 -5.23
CA TYR A 12 4.06 5.24 -6.64
C TYR A 12 2.54 5.23 -6.78
N ALA A 13 1.83 4.50 -5.91
CA ALA A 13 0.38 4.40 -5.96
C ALA A 13 -0.33 5.76 -5.86
N PHE A 14 0.17 6.69 -5.06
CA PHE A 14 -0.39 8.05 -4.98
C PHE A 14 -0.20 8.83 -6.27
N LYS A 15 0.96 8.69 -6.92
CA LYS A 15 1.26 9.35 -8.19
C LYS A 15 0.43 8.77 -9.33
N VAL A 16 0.34 7.43 -9.40
CA VAL A 16 -0.51 6.72 -10.36
C VAL A 16 -1.97 7.18 -10.26
N TYR A 17 -2.50 7.29 -9.03
CA TYR A 17 -3.85 7.82 -8.79
C TYR A 17 -4.00 9.29 -9.20
N HIS A 18 -3.00 10.12 -8.89
CA HIS A 18 -3.01 11.52 -9.32
C HIS A 18 -3.03 11.65 -10.85
N GLU A 19 -2.19 10.91 -11.56
CA GLU A 19 -2.13 10.92 -13.03
C GLU A 19 -3.44 10.40 -13.65
N GLN A 20 -4.07 9.39 -13.05
CA GLN A 20 -5.40 8.94 -13.47
C GLN A 20 -6.45 10.04 -13.37
N ARG A 21 -6.43 10.85 -12.30
CA ARG A 21 -7.31 12.02 -12.16
C ARG A 21 -7.05 13.10 -13.20
N MET A 22 -5.83 13.15 -13.75
CA MET A 22 -5.45 14.04 -14.85
C MET A 22 -5.71 13.44 -16.23
N GLY A 23 -6.29 12.23 -16.30
CA GLY A 23 -6.67 11.55 -17.54
C GLY A 23 -5.66 10.52 -18.06
N ASN A 24 -4.55 10.30 -17.35
CA ASN A 24 -3.55 9.30 -17.70
C ASN A 24 -3.82 7.97 -16.98
N THR A 25 -4.39 7.00 -17.70
CA THR A 25 -4.78 5.68 -17.16
C THR A 25 -3.73 4.58 -17.37
N SER A 26 -2.54 4.92 -17.85
CA SER A 26 -1.46 3.97 -18.14
C SER A 26 -0.13 4.34 -17.48
N ASP A 27 -0.13 5.28 -16.54
CA ASP A 27 1.07 5.80 -15.87
C ASP A 27 1.98 4.70 -15.29
N LEU A 28 1.38 3.68 -14.64
CA LEU A 28 2.10 2.53 -14.10
C LEU A 28 2.89 1.78 -15.19
N LYS A 29 2.30 1.61 -16.37
CA LYS A 29 2.93 0.91 -17.50
C LYS A 29 3.90 1.79 -18.25
N ASP A 30 3.54 3.02 -18.55
CA ASP A 30 4.30 3.84 -19.49
C ASP A 30 5.51 4.48 -18.81
N ASN A 31 5.39 4.85 -17.52
CA ASN A 31 6.45 5.56 -16.80
C ASN A 31 7.19 4.68 -15.79
N TYR A 32 6.50 3.80 -15.05
CA TYR A 32 7.14 3.01 -13.99
C TYR A 32 7.68 1.65 -14.44
N LEU A 33 6.95 0.91 -15.29
CA LEU A 33 7.41 -0.39 -15.79
C LEU A 33 8.80 -0.36 -16.45
N PRO A 34 9.14 0.63 -17.31
CA PRO A 34 10.46 0.68 -17.92
C PRO A 34 11.57 0.88 -16.87
N LEU A 35 11.30 1.67 -15.84
CA LEU A 35 12.23 1.89 -14.72
C LEU A 35 12.39 0.63 -13.88
N MET A 36 11.29 -0.07 -13.56
CA MET A 36 11.33 -1.36 -12.86
C MET A 36 12.13 -2.41 -13.65
N LYS A 37 11.88 -2.53 -14.96
CA LYS A 37 12.62 -3.43 -15.86
C LYS A 37 14.12 -3.07 -15.91
N LYS A 38 14.45 -1.79 -16.05
CA LYS A 38 15.84 -1.31 -16.06
C LYS A 38 16.55 -1.55 -14.72
N GLY A 39 15.87 -1.32 -13.60
CA GLY A 39 16.41 -1.49 -12.25
C GLY A 39 16.44 -2.94 -11.75
N GLY A 40 15.81 -3.88 -12.46
CA GLY A 40 15.67 -5.26 -12.01
C GLY A 40 14.68 -5.43 -10.84
N VAL A 41 13.86 -4.41 -10.58
CA VAL A 41 12.77 -4.48 -9.59
C VAL A 41 11.75 -5.50 -10.07
N GLN A 42 11.51 -6.50 -9.24
CA GLN A 42 10.64 -7.64 -9.52
C GLN A 42 9.34 -7.56 -8.74
N VAL A 43 9.43 -7.14 -7.47
CA VAL A 43 8.29 -6.93 -6.59
C VAL A 43 8.38 -5.53 -5.98
N GLU A 44 7.24 -4.87 -5.92
CA GLU A 44 7.09 -3.52 -5.41
C GLU A 44 5.95 -3.49 -4.37
N VAL A 45 6.20 -2.89 -3.20
CA VAL A 45 5.16 -2.65 -2.19
C VAL A 45 4.61 -1.23 -2.37
N PHE A 46 3.32 -1.12 -2.67
CA PHE A 46 2.61 0.13 -2.94
C PHE A 46 1.86 0.60 -1.70
N GLN A 47 2.17 1.80 -1.22
CA GLN A 47 1.40 2.45 -0.16
C GLN A 47 0.12 3.06 -0.74
N VAL A 48 -1.05 2.55 -0.34
CA VAL A 48 -2.37 2.99 -0.83
C VAL A 48 -3.14 3.85 0.19
N GLY A 49 -2.48 4.23 1.28
CA GLY A 49 -3.00 5.09 2.35
C GLY A 49 -1.92 5.43 3.37
N GLY A 50 -2.20 6.37 4.28
CA GLY A 50 -1.27 6.73 5.34
C GLY A 50 -1.73 7.83 6.30
N ASP A 51 -0.85 8.29 7.20
CA ASP A 51 -1.20 9.34 8.17
C ASP A 51 -0.85 10.77 7.71
N PHE A 52 -0.84 11.01 6.40
CA PHE A 52 -0.42 12.27 5.80
C PHE A 52 -1.34 12.71 4.65
N ALA A 53 -1.15 13.94 4.20
CA ALA A 53 -1.80 14.50 3.02
C ALA A 53 -0.74 14.96 2.02
N ILE A 54 -1.12 14.99 0.74
CA ILE A 54 -0.32 15.51 -0.38
C ILE A 54 -1.11 16.69 -0.98
N PRO A 55 -1.01 17.91 -0.41
CA PRO A 55 -1.92 19.01 -0.74
C PRO A 55 -1.87 19.43 -2.21
N HIS A 56 -0.69 19.44 -2.82
CA HIS A 56 -0.54 19.83 -4.23
C HIS A 56 -1.21 18.84 -5.20
N ALA A 57 -1.47 17.61 -4.77
CA ALA A 57 -2.17 16.58 -5.54
C ALA A 57 -3.65 16.47 -5.17
N GLY A 58 -4.10 17.20 -4.13
CA GLY A 58 -5.45 17.08 -3.58
C GLY A 58 -5.75 15.68 -3.07
N ILE A 59 -4.77 15.05 -2.39
CA ILE A 59 -4.86 13.70 -1.82
C ILE A 59 -4.77 13.82 -0.30
N ASP A 60 -5.69 13.18 0.41
CA ASP A 60 -5.60 12.96 1.84
C ASP A 60 -5.49 11.45 2.11
N GLY A 61 -4.30 10.98 2.50
CA GLY A 61 -4.04 9.57 2.79
C GLY A 61 -4.73 9.07 4.07
N ARG A 62 -5.29 9.97 4.87
CA ARG A 62 -6.03 9.63 6.10
C ARG A 62 -7.49 9.35 5.81
N ASP A 63 -8.00 9.81 4.67
CA ASP A 63 -9.40 9.65 4.28
C ASP A 63 -9.65 8.27 3.68
N THR A 64 -10.61 7.55 4.26
CA THR A 64 -10.95 6.18 3.87
C THR A 64 -11.37 6.07 2.40
N LEU A 65 -12.19 7.01 1.91
CA LEU A 65 -12.68 6.98 0.53
C LEU A 65 -11.54 7.26 -0.46
N THR A 66 -10.68 8.22 -0.15
CA THR A 66 -9.49 8.53 -0.95
C THR A 66 -8.57 7.32 -1.05
N CYS A 67 -8.32 6.60 0.05
CA CYS A 67 -7.51 5.38 0.03
C CYS A 67 -8.14 4.25 -0.80
N LEU A 68 -9.46 4.07 -0.74
CA LEU A 68 -10.16 3.13 -1.61
C LEU A 68 -10.01 3.49 -3.09
N GLN A 69 -10.08 4.78 -3.43
CA GLN A 69 -9.88 5.26 -4.80
C GLN A 69 -8.44 5.08 -5.29
N ILE A 70 -7.44 5.31 -4.42
CA ILE A 70 -6.02 5.05 -4.73
C ILE A 70 -5.82 3.56 -5.00
N LEU A 71 -6.31 2.70 -4.11
CA LEU A 71 -6.21 1.25 -4.27
C LEU A 71 -6.87 0.81 -5.59
N GLU A 72 -8.12 1.21 -5.82
CA GLU A 72 -8.86 0.85 -7.03
C GLU A 72 -8.11 1.30 -8.29
N SER A 73 -7.62 2.55 -8.32
CA SER A 73 -6.88 3.10 -9.46
C SER A 73 -5.68 2.24 -9.83
N ASN A 74 -4.89 1.83 -8.83
CA ASN A 74 -3.75 0.95 -9.04
C ASN A 74 -4.17 -0.45 -9.47
N LEU A 75 -5.23 -0.99 -8.86
CA LEU A 75 -5.78 -2.30 -9.21
C LEU A 75 -6.33 -2.32 -10.65
N ALA A 76 -6.95 -1.23 -11.11
CA ALA A 76 -7.43 -1.07 -12.47
C ALA A 76 -6.28 -1.08 -13.48
N GLN A 77 -5.17 -0.38 -13.18
CA GLN A 77 -4.00 -0.38 -14.07
C GLN A 77 -3.27 -1.74 -14.10
N ILE A 78 -3.22 -2.46 -12.97
CA ILE A 78 -2.72 -3.84 -12.93
C ILE A 78 -3.62 -4.74 -13.82
N ARG A 79 -4.94 -4.66 -13.65
CA ARG A 79 -5.91 -5.47 -14.42
C ARG A 79 -5.90 -5.16 -15.92
N ALA A 80 -5.64 -3.90 -16.30
CA ALA A 80 -5.52 -3.50 -17.69
C ALA A 80 -4.24 -4.02 -18.38
N ASN A 81 -3.27 -4.50 -17.61
CA ASN A 81 -1.95 -4.94 -18.11
C ASN A 81 -1.55 -6.32 -17.53
N PRO A 82 -2.35 -7.37 -17.74
CA PRO A 82 -2.17 -8.68 -17.10
C PRO A 82 -0.89 -9.42 -17.55
N ASP A 83 -0.36 -9.06 -18.72
CA ASP A 83 0.89 -9.60 -19.28
C ASP A 83 2.14 -8.92 -18.67
N GLU A 84 1.96 -7.85 -17.89
CA GLU A 84 3.06 -7.04 -17.34
C GLU A 84 3.03 -6.99 -15.81
N PHE A 85 1.85 -7.05 -15.20
CA PHE A 85 1.67 -6.93 -13.75
C PHE A 85 0.74 -7.99 -13.18
N TYR A 86 0.88 -8.24 -11.89
CA TYR A 86 -0.08 -8.99 -11.10
C TYR A 86 -0.04 -8.53 -9.64
N LEU A 87 -1.17 -8.68 -8.97
CA LEU A 87 -1.27 -8.42 -7.54
C LEU A 87 -0.84 -9.67 -6.76
N ILE A 88 0.04 -9.49 -5.79
CA ILE A 88 0.47 -10.52 -4.85
C ILE A 88 -0.39 -10.39 -3.58
N THR A 89 -1.16 -11.44 -3.32
CA THR A 89 -2.11 -11.56 -2.20
C THR A 89 -1.80 -12.72 -1.26
N ASP A 90 -0.79 -13.53 -1.55
CA ASP A 90 -0.40 -14.66 -0.70
C ASP A 90 1.10 -14.97 -0.83
N GLY A 91 1.60 -15.82 0.08
CA GLY A 91 3.01 -16.19 0.13
C GLY A 91 3.47 -17.06 -1.03
N ASP A 92 2.58 -17.83 -1.64
CA ASP A 92 2.93 -18.73 -2.75
C ASP A 92 3.22 -17.91 -4.02
N GLN A 93 2.40 -16.90 -4.28
CA GLN A 93 2.63 -15.90 -5.33
C GLN A 93 3.95 -15.15 -5.11
N LEU A 94 4.25 -14.74 -3.86
CA LEU A 94 5.51 -14.07 -3.55
C LEU A 94 6.72 -15.01 -3.74
N SER A 95 6.61 -16.28 -3.34
CA SER A 95 7.71 -17.25 -3.42
C SER A 95 8.16 -17.55 -4.85
N THR A 96 7.24 -17.45 -5.80
CA THR A 96 7.47 -17.69 -7.23
C THR A 96 7.75 -16.40 -8.02
N ALA A 97 7.63 -15.23 -7.38
CA ALA A 97 7.72 -13.94 -8.05
C ALA A 97 9.06 -13.68 -8.77
N LYS A 98 10.17 -14.24 -8.29
CA LYS A 98 11.50 -14.08 -8.89
C LYS A 98 11.60 -14.64 -10.32
N ASP A 99 10.79 -15.65 -10.62
CA ASP A 99 10.79 -16.39 -11.88
C ASP A 99 9.65 -15.94 -12.81
N ASP A 100 8.73 -15.10 -12.33
CA ASP A 100 7.64 -14.53 -13.13
C ASP A 100 8.17 -13.41 -14.06
N PRO A 101 7.85 -13.41 -15.37
CA PRO A 101 8.27 -12.34 -16.28
C PRO A 101 7.63 -10.98 -15.95
N ARG A 102 6.46 -10.96 -15.30
CA ARG A 102 5.69 -9.77 -14.90
C ARG A 102 6.30 -9.09 -13.68
N ARG A 103 5.66 -8.02 -13.20
CA ARG A 103 5.98 -7.34 -11.94
C ARG A 103 4.89 -7.57 -10.90
N GLY A 104 5.30 -8.09 -9.76
CA GLY A 104 4.42 -8.32 -8.62
C GLY A 104 4.23 -7.05 -7.83
N ILE A 105 2.98 -6.70 -7.52
CA ILE A 105 2.65 -5.56 -6.66
C ILE A 105 2.01 -6.09 -5.39
N ILE A 106 2.44 -5.60 -4.22
CA ILE A 106 1.78 -5.84 -2.93
C ILE A 106 1.20 -4.51 -2.46
N PHE A 107 -0.06 -4.49 -2.02
CA PHE A 107 -0.63 -3.29 -1.40
C PHE A 107 -0.34 -3.26 0.10
N SER A 108 0.08 -2.07 0.57
CA SER A 108 0.36 -1.72 1.96
C SER A 108 -0.27 -0.37 2.32
N MET A 109 -0.36 -0.04 3.61
CA MET A 109 -0.67 1.32 4.09
C MET A 109 0.41 1.80 5.04
N GLU A 110 0.85 3.05 4.87
CA GLU A 110 1.86 3.69 5.72
C GLU A 110 1.18 4.59 6.77
N GLY A 111 0.56 3.95 7.75
CA GLY A 111 -0.31 4.62 8.73
C GLY A 111 -1.76 4.20 8.57
N ALA A 112 -2.38 3.87 9.69
CA ALA A 112 -3.69 3.23 9.71
C ALA A 112 -4.87 4.20 9.77
N SER A 113 -4.68 5.53 9.63
CA SER A 113 -5.77 6.52 9.80
C SER A 113 -7.02 6.22 8.95
N ALA A 114 -6.86 5.72 7.73
CA ALA A 114 -7.97 5.33 6.86
C ALA A 114 -8.87 4.22 7.43
N LEU A 115 -8.41 3.51 8.46
CA LEU A 115 -9.13 2.43 9.16
C LEU A 115 -9.84 2.90 10.44
N ALA A 116 -9.71 4.18 10.81
CA ALA A 116 -10.22 4.72 12.07
C ALA A 116 -11.75 4.62 12.23
N GLN A 117 -12.49 4.48 11.13
CA GLN A 117 -13.95 4.29 11.14
C GLN A 117 -14.38 2.91 11.69
N GLY A 118 -13.47 1.94 11.75
CA GLY A 118 -13.71 0.64 12.39
C GLY A 118 -12.89 -0.50 11.78
N PRO A 119 -12.68 -1.61 12.53
CA PRO A 119 -11.92 -2.77 12.07
C PRO A 119 -12.54 -3.48 10.86
N GLN A 120 -13.82 -3.24 10.57
CA GLN A 120 -14.48 -3.74 9.36
C GLN A 120 -13.83 -3.17 8.10
N MET A 121 -13.29 -1.95 8.14
CA MET A 121 -12.58 -1.37 7.01
C MET A 121 -11.34 -2.17 6.64
N LEU A 122 -10.61 -2.71 7.62
CA LEU A 122 -9.47 -3.58 7.34
C LEU A 122 -9.89 -4.80 6.51
N SER A 123 -11.06 -5.38 6.80
CA SER A 123 -11.59 -6.51 6.02
C SER A 123 -11.94 -6.11 4.59
N VAL A 124 -12.52 -4.92 4.38
CA VAL A 124 -12.80 -4.40 3.04
C VAL A 124 -11.52 -4.21 2.24
N PHE A 125 -10.51 -3.55 2.83
CA PHE A 125 -9.22 -3.36 2.16
C PHE A 125 -8.50 -4.69 1.90
N TYR A 126 -8.59 -5.65 2.82
CA TYR A 126 -8.02 -6.99 2.66
C TYR A 126 -8.64 -7.73 1.48
N GLU A 127 -9.97 -7.73 1.33
CA GLU A 127 -10.64 -8.35 0.17
C GLU A 127 -10.25 -7.68 -1.15
N LEU A 128 -9.90 -6.39 -1.12
CA LEU A 128 -9.37 -5.66 -2.28
C LEU A 128 -7.87 -5.86 -2.52
N GLY A 129 -7.19 -6.61 -1.65
CA GLY A 129 -5.79 -7.04 -1.85
C GLY A 129 -4.75 -6.39 -0.94
N LEU A 130 -5.15 -5.58 0.05
CA LEU A 130 -4.22 -5.06 1.07
C LEU A 130 -3.63 -6.21 1.89
N ARG A 131 -2.30 -6.25 2.06
CA ARG A 131 -1.59 -7.32 2.79
C ARG A 131 -0.64 -6.85 3.88
N SER A 132 -0.33 -5.55 3.93
CA SER A 132 0.50 -4.96 4.97
C SER A 132 -0.09 -3.65 5.48
N VAL A 133 0.14 -3.33 6.76
CA VAL A 133 -0.19 -2.03 7.36
C VAL A 133 0.88 -1.67 8.38
N ALA A 134 1.51 -0.51 8.21
CA ALA A 134 2.19 0.19 9.29
C ALA A 134 1.14 0.90 10.15
N LEU A 135 1.16 0.72 11.47
CA LEU A 135 0.13 1.32 12.33
C LEU A 135 0.15 2.84 12.29
N THR A 136 1.33 3.42 12.17
CA THR A 136 1.55 4.86 12.14
C THR A 136 2.58 5.22 11.07
N HIS A 137 2.45 6.40 10.49
CA HIS A 137 3.61 7.11 9.96
C HIS A 137 4.33 7.84 11.13
N ASN A 138 4.80 9.06 10.93
CA ASN A 138 5.44 9.86 11.98
C ASN A 138 4.50 10.36 13.10
N PRO A 139 3.30 10.92 12.82
CA PRO A 139 2.42 11.42 13.89
C PRO A 139 1.68 10.29 14.60
N LYS A 140 1.14 10.55 15.80
CA LYS A 140 0.14 9.63 16.36
C LYS A 140 -1.13 9.61 15.51
N ASN A 141 -1.82 8.48 15.60
CA ASN A 141 -3.22 8.37 15.21
C ASN A 141 -4.02 7.67 16.33
N VAL A 142 -5.25 7.25 16.06
CA VAL A 142 -6.11 6.61 17.08
C VAL A 142 -5.59 5.24 17.54
N PHE A 143 -4.71 4.60 16.76
CA PHE A 143 -4.22 3.24 16.99
C PHE A 143 -2.91 3.22 17.78
N ALA A 144 -1.97 4.11 17.48
CA ALA A 144 -0.68 4.15 18.15
C ALA A 144 -0.01 5.53 18.05
N ASP A 145 1.04 5.69 18.85
CA ASP A 145 1.98 6.81 18.71
C ASP A 145 3.02 6.52 17.63
N GLY A 146 3.16 7.47 16.71
CA GLY A 146 4.25 7.48 15.73
C GLY A 146 5.54 8.04 16.32
N CYS A 147 6.63 7.93 15.57
CA CYS A 147 7.97 8.30 16.06
C CYS A 147 8.17 9.79 16.37
N ALA A 148 7.29 10.67 15.88
CA ALA A 148 7.35 12.10 16.18
C ALA A 148 6.75 12.46 17.56
N GLU A 149 6.09 11.53 18.23
CA GLU A 149 5.40 11.74 19.51
C GLU A 149 6.32 11.42 20.69
N LEU A 150 7.44 12.15 20.77
CA LEU A 150 8.53 11.87 21.72
C LEU A 150 8.11 11.98 23.20
N GLU A 151 7.01 12.67 23.49
CA GLU A 151 6.55 12.97 24.86
C GLU A 151 5.25 12.25 25.27
N SER A 152 4.61 11.51 24.35
CA SER A 152 3.27 10.93 24.60
C SER A 152 3.26 9.78 25.61
N ASN A 153 4.31 8.96 25.63
CA ASN A 153 4.41 7.69 26.38
C ASN A 153 3.20 6.73 26.17
N GLY A 154 2.42 6.88 25.10
CA GLY A 154 1.13 6.20 24.90
C GLY A 154 1.22 4.85 24.20
N GLY A 155 2.18 4.65 23.30
CA GLY A 155 2.41 3.38 22.60
C GLY A 155 1.17 2.90 21.86
N LEU A 156 0.79 1.62 22.02
CA LEU A 156 -0.42 1.05 21.41
C LEU A 156 -1.68 1.36 22.23
N SER A 157 -2.67 1.98 21.59
CA SER A 157 -4.00 2.16 22.17
C SER A 157 -4.78 0.84 22.23
N ASN A 158 -5.90 0.83 22.95
CA ASN A 158 -6.79 -0.35 22.98
C ASN A 158 -7.35 -0.69 21.59
N VAL A 159 -7.67 0.32 20.78
CA VAL A 159 -8.14 0.09 19.41
C VAL A 159 -7.00 -0.37 18.50
N GLY A 160 -5.76 0.12 18.71
CA GLY A 160 -4.57 -0.39 18.01
C GLY A 160 -4.30 -1.87 18.30
N ARG A 161 -4.40 -2.28 19.57
CA ARG A 161 -4.28 -3.70 19.96
C ARG A 161 -5.34 -4.57 19.29
N ASN A 162 -6.56 -4.08 19.14
CA ASN A 162 -7.62 -4.80 18.44
C ASN A 162 -7.38 -4.86 16.93
N LEU A 163 -6.82 -3.80 16.33
CA LEU A 163 -6.42 -3.80 14.93
C LEU A 163 -5.33 -4.87 14.68
N ILE A 164 -4.29 -4.93 15.52
CA ILE A 164 -3.24 -5.96 15.42
C ILE A 164 -3.82 -7.37 15.53
N LYS A 165 -4.76 -7.61 16.47
CA LYS A 165 -5.44 -8.92 16.56
C LYS A 165 -6.13 -9.28 15.26
N LYS A 166 -6.84 -8.32 14.64
CA LYS A 166 -7.51 -8.53 13.36
C LYS A 166 -6.53 -8.78 12.21
N MET A 167 -5.39 -8.07 12.18
CA MET A 167 -4.33 -8.32 11.21
C MET A 167 -3.76 -9.74 11.34
N ASN A 168 -3.53 -10.20 12.57
CA ASN A 168 -3.06 -11.56 12.84
C ASN A 168 -4.09 -12.62 12.38
N GLU A 169 -5.39 -12.41 12.63
CA GLU A 169 -6.46 -13.30 12.14
C GLU A 169 -6.47 -13.41 10.61
N LEU A 170 -6.12 -12.33 9.91
CA LEU A 170 -6.07 -12.25 8.45
C LEU A 170 -4.71 -12.66 7.87
N ASN A 171 -3.73 -13.03 8.70
CA ASN A 171 -2.35 -13.29 8.30
C ASN A 171 -1.70 -12.12 7.53
N MET A 172 -2.02 -10.89 7.95
CA MET A 172 -1.43 -9.68 7.38
C MET A 172 -0.07 -9.37 8.01
N MET A 173 0.79 -8.73 7.22
CA MET A 173 2.06 -8.19 7.70
C MET A 173 1.80 -6.93 8.53
N LEU A 174 2.42 -6.88 9.70
CA LEU A 174 2.57 -5.66 10.49
C LEU A 174 3.94 -5.08 10.15
N ASP A 175 3.96 -3.85 9.65
CA ASP A 175 5.16 -3.04 9.40
C ASP A 175 5.48 -2.20 10.65
#